data_AF-A7STY3-F1
#
_entry.id   AF-A7STY3-F1
#
_cell.length_a   1.000
_cell.length_b   1.000
_cell.length_c   1.000
_cell.angle_alpha   90.00
_cell.angle_beta   90.00
_cell.angle_gamma   90.00
#
_symmetry.space_group_name_H-M   'P 1'
#
loop_
_entity.id
_entity.type
_entity.pdbx_description
1 polymer ?
#
loop_
_entity_poly.entity_id
_entity_poly.type
_entity_poly.pdbx_seq_one_letter_code
_entity_poly.pdbx_strand_id
1 'polypeptide(L)'
;VVFVSYSEDFPLPEGGDFFLVFAGSKQRHVTTAQQINCYTLRAIIPGHDVAERVSLTVYCLKNDTIGVLSAHKFLYVLETEQILAELLAERSSDSAFLEALVPLCSASNNVPCDLRNTLDYRLTSAFEFLDLSPSWTLVGENGKHVKTSKGQETLLHLSARLGFTQFAEYLVDLPGASQALGMCDTKGKSPMDVAKEKGLLSLADVFLRYSMRCWIFSF
;
A
#
# COMPACT_ATOMS: atom_id res chain seq x y z
N VAL A 1 -4.53 0.98 -15.15
CA VAL A 1 -4.90 0.91 -16.59
C VAL A 1 -5.61 2.22 -16.96
N VAL A 2 -5.41 2.75 -18.16
CA VAL A 2 -6.11 3.94 -18.68
C VAL A 2 -6.92 3.57 -19.92
N PHE A 3 -8.06 4.24 -20.08
CA PHE A 3 -8.85 4.24 -21.29
C PHE A 3 -8.88 5.65 -21.86
N VAL A 4 -8.54 5.79 -23.15
CA VAL A 4 -8.64 7.05 -23.87
C VAL A 4 -9.74 6.90 -24.90
N SER A 5 -10.81 7.68 -24.74
CA SER A 5 -11.97 7.65 -25.63
C SER A 5 -12.04 8.92 -26.47
N TYR A 6 -12.32 8.75 -27.75
CA TYR A 6 -12.50 9.81 -28.73
C TYR A 6 -13.99 10.01 -29.02
N SER A 7 -14.37 11.21 -29.48
CA SER A 7 -15.73 11.47 -29.95
C SER A 7 -16.07 10.58 -31.14
N GLU A 8 -17.35 10.26 -31.33
CA GLU A 8 -17.83 9.48 -32.47
C GLU A 8 -17.50 10.15 -33.82
N ASP A 9 -17.34 11.49 -33.82
CA ASP A 9 -16.95 12.28 -34.98
C ASP A 9 -15.47 12.06 -35.40
N PHE A 10 -14.64 11.51 -34.53
CA PHE A 10 -13.20 11.35 -34.72
C PHE A 10 -12.76 9.91 -34.41
N PRO A 11 -13.11 8.93 -35.27
CA PRO A 11 -12.70 7.55 -35.09
C PRO A 11 -11.17 7.40 -35.15
N LEU A 12 -10.67 6.42 -34.41
CA LEU A 12 -9.27 6.03 -34.41
C LEU A 12 -8.87 5.47 -35.79
N PRO A 13 -7.66 5.77 -36.29
CA PRO A 13 -7.17 5.20 -37.54
C PRO A 13 -7.14 3.67 -37.53
N GLU A 14 -7.78 3.03 -38.51
CA GLU A 14 -7.71 1.58 -38.65
C GLU A 14 -6.29 1.10 -38.99
N GLY A 15 -5.84 0.03 -38.33
CA GLY A 15 -4.55 -0.61 -38.59
C GLY A 15 -3.33 0.25 -38.21
N GLY A 16 -3.50 1.24 -37.33
CA GLY A 16 -2.38 2.01 -36.76
C GLY A 16 -1.85 1.37 -35.47
N ASP A 17 -0.56 1.55 -35.21
CA ASP A 17 0.05 1.22 -33.91
C ASP A 17 -0.01 2.44 -33.00
N PHE A 18 -0.54 2.28 -31.78
CA PHE A 18 -0.78 3.38 -30.87
C PHE A 18 0.20 3.40 -29.71
N PHE A 19 0.70 4.58 -29.39
CA PHE A 19 1.64 4.81 -28.29
C PHE A 19 1.15 5.95 -27.41
N LEU A 20 1.19 5.75 -26.10
CA LEU A 20 0.88 6.78 -25.11
C LEU A 20 2.19 7.22 -24.46
N VAL A 21 2.44 8.52 -24.52
CA VAL A 21 3.59 9.16 -23.89
C VAL A 21 3.10 9.92 -22.67
N PHE A 22 3.57 9.52 -21.49
CA PHE A 22 3.32 10.18 -20.22
C PHE A 22 4.57 10.99 -19.85
N ALA A 23 4.45 12.31 -19.79
CA ALA A 23 5.54 13.22 -19.44
C ALA A 23 5.22 13.92 -18.12
N GLY A 24 5.94 13.52 -17.07
CA GLY A 24 6.03 14.22 -15.79
C GLY A 24 7.19 15.22 -15.77
N SER A 25 7.48 15.76 -14.59
CA SER A 25 8.54 16.74 -14.35
C SER A 25 9.94 16.12 -14.40
N LYS A 26 10.07 14.88 -13.92
CA LYS A 26 11.34 14.15 -13.85
C LYS A 26 11.42 12.96 -14.80
N GLN A 27 10.28 12.41 -15.20
CA GLN A 27 10.21 11.14 -15.93
C GLN A 27 9.34 11.28 -17.18
N ARG A 28 9.71 10.55 -18.23
CA ARG A 28 8.93 10.42 -19.45
C ARG A 28 8.83 8.94 -19.82
N HIS A 29 7.61 8.42 -19.81
CA HIS A 29 7.32 7.02 -20.07
C HIS A 29 6.58 6.87 -21.40
N VAL A 30 6.85 5.77 -22.10
CA VAL A 30 6.17 5.40 -23.34
C VAL A 30 5.59 4.01 -23.17
N THR A 31 4.31 3.84 -23.50
CA THR A 31 3.64 2.54 -23.48
C THR A 31 2.89 2.32 -24.79
N THR A 32 2.75 1.06 -25.20
CA THR A 32 1.87 0.69 -26.30
C THR A 32 0.42 0.69 -25.83
N ALA A 33 -0.49 1.08 -26.72
CA ALA A 33 -1.92 1.03 -26.48
C ALA A 33 -2.60 0.07 -27.43
N GLN A 34 -3.53 -0.70 -26.87
CA GLN A 34 -4.40 -1.59 -27.62
C GLN A 34 -5.66 -0.82 -28.02
N GLN A 35 -5.97 -0.80 -29.31
CA GLN A 35 -7.28 -0.37 -29.79
C GLN A 35 -8.32 -1.45 -29.47
N ILE A 36 -9.30 -1.12 -28.62
CA ILE A 36 -10.34 -2.08 -28.20
C ILE A 36 -11.64 -1.90 -28.99
N ASN A 37 -11.85 -0.74 -29.62
CA ASN A 37 -12.93 -0.45 -30.57
C ASN A 37 -12.56 0.77 -31.45
N CYS A 38 -13.47 1.26 -32.29
CA CYS A 38 -13.22 2.39 -33.20
C CYS A 38 -12.90 3.73 -32.50
N TYR A 39 -13.13 3.85 -31.20
CA TYR A 39 -13.06 5.11 -30.45
C TYR A 39 -12.25 5.03 -29.16
N THR A 40 -11.85 3.83 -28.72
CA THR A 40 -11.22 3.64 -27.41
C THR A 40 -9.89 2.90 -27.52
N LEU A 41 -8.87 3.49 -26.89
CA LEU A 41 -7.58 2.87 -26.62
C LEU A 41 -7.49 2.44 -25.16
N ARG A 42 -6.85 1.28 -24.91
CA ARG A 42 -6.54 0.76 -23.59
C ARG A 42 -5.02 0.63 -23.43
N ALA A 43 -4.48 1.14 -22.33
CA ALA A 43 -3.06 1.00 -22.02
C ALA A 43 -2.79 0.87 -20.52
N ILE A 44 -1.59 0.42 -20.17
CA ILE A 44 -1.12 0.43 -18.78
C ILE A 44 -0.53 1.81 -18.48
N ILE A 45 -0.95 2.42 -17.37
CA ILE A 45 -0.36 3.67 -16.89
C ILE A 45 0.95 3.28 -16.19
N PRO A 46 2.09 3.84 -16.58
CA PRO A 46 3.36 3.62 -15.89
C PRO A 46 3.31 4.28 -14.50
N GLY A 47 4.02 3.71 -13.53
CA GLY A 47 4.20 4.35 -12.23
C GLY A 47 4.98 5.66 -12.35
N HIS A 48 4.57 6.68 -11.60
CA HIS A 48 5.36 7.89 -11.35
C HIS A 48 5.80 7.91 -9.88
N ASP A 49 6.95 8.52 -9.62
CA ASP A 49 7.60 8.63 -8.31
C ASP A 49 7.10 9.81 -7.47
N VAL A 50 6.34 10.73 -8.07
CA VAL A 50 5.81 11.93 -7.39
C VAL A 50 4.37 12.21 -7.81
N ALA A 51 3.60 12.83 -6.92
CA ALA A 51 2.30 13.38 -7.26
C ALA A 51 2.48 14.68 -8.06
N GLU A 52 1.99 14.72 -9.31
CA GLU A 52 2.26 15.84 -10.21
C GLU A 52 1.26 15.94 -11.37
N ARG A 53 1.31 17.05 -12.12
CA ARG A 53 0.55 17.19 -13.37
C ARG A 53 1.32 16.53 -14.52
N VAL A 54 0.79 15.44 -15.04
CA VAL A 54 1.37 14.66 -16.15
C VAL A 54 0.71 15.05 -17.47
N SER A 55 1.52 15.23 -18.50
CA SER A 55 1.05 15.38 -19.89
C SER A 55 0.95 14.03 -20.56
N LEU A 56 -0.22 13.68 -21.08
CA LEU A 56 -0.49 12.50 -21.89
C LEU A 56 -0.55 12.91 -23.36
N THR A 57 0.26 12.30 -24.21
CA THR A 57 0.18 12.49 -25.67
C THR A 57 0.00 11.15 -26.35
N VAL A 58 -1.01 11.04 -27.20
CA VAL A 58 -1.30 9.84 -27.98
C VAL A 58 -0.68 10.00 -29.37
N TYR A 59 0.15 9.03 -29.75
CA TYR A 59 0.75 8.92 -31.07
C TYR A 59 0.18 7.73 -31.81
N CYS A 60 0.06 7.86 -33.13
CA CYS A 60 -0.26 6.79 -34.05
C CYS A 60 0.87 6.65 -35.06
N LEU A 61 1.42 5.44 -35.20
CA LEU A 61 2.30 5.05 -36.28
C LEU A 61 1.47 4.34 -37.34
N LYS A 62 1.46 4.84 -38.56
CA LYS A 62 0.80 4.20 -39.71
C LYS A 62 1.58 4.50 -40.98
N ASN A 63 1.85 3.47 -41.78
CA ASN A 63 2.63 3.56 -43.02
C ASN A 63 3.95 4.33 -42.82
N ASP A 64 4.73 3.92 -41.80
CA ASP A 64 6.00 4.53 -41.39
C ASP A 64 5.94 6.03 -41.03
N THR A 65 4.74 6.57 -40.82
CA THR A 65 4.51 7.97 -40.43
C THR A 65 3.95 8.01 -39.01
N ILE A 66 4.61 8.77 -38.14
CA ILE A 66 4.16 9.01 -36.76
C ILE A 66 3.43 10.35 -36.69
N GLY A 67 2.19 10.34 -36.21
CA GLY A 67 1.39 11.54 -35.96
C GLY A 67 0.87 11.61 -34.52
N VAL A 68 0.70 12.83 -34.01
CA VAL A 68 -0.01 13.06 -32.73
C VAL A 68 -1.51 13.06 -33.00
N LEU A 69 -2.25 12.25 -32.24
CA LEU A 69 -3.71 12.22 -32.29
C LEU A 69 -4.36 13.16 -31.27
N SER A 70 -3.83 13.21 -30.05
CA SER A 70 -4.35 14.07 -28.99
C SER A 70 -3.30 14.32 -27.90
N ALA A 71 -3.49 15.40 -27.16
CA ALA A 71 -2.68 15.73 -26.00
C ALA A 71 -3.57 16.25 -24.86
N HIS A 72 -3.39 15.71 -23.66
CA HIS A 72 -4.16 16.05 -22.48
C HIS A 72 -3.24 16.18 -21.26
N LYS A 73 -3.72 16.82 -20.20
CA LYS A 73 -3.02 16.87 -18.92
C LYS A 73 -3.95 16.35 -17.83
N PHE A 74 -3.41 15.54 -16.93
CA PHE A 74 -4.12 15.04 -15.76
C PHE A 74 -3.23 15.14 -14.53
N LEU A 75 -3.82 15.01 -13.34
CA LEU A 75 -3.06 14.91 -12.09
C LEU A 75 -2.78 13.44 -11.81
N TYR A 76 -1.50 13.08 -11.76
CA TYR A 76 -1.06 11.81 -11.20
C TYR A 76 -0.97 11.98 -9.68
N VAL A 77 -1.69 11.15 -8.95
CA VAL A 77 -1.68 11.14 -7.49
C VAL A 77 -1.10 9.79 -7.08
N LEU A 78 -0.16 9.81 -6.13
CA LEU A 78 0.34 8.58 -5.52
C LEU A 78 -0.82 7.91 -4.78
N GLU A 79 -0.97 6.59 -4.96
CA GLU A 79 -1.92 5.81 -4.18
C GLU A 79 -1.60 6.05 -2.69
N THR A 80 -2.57 6.58 -1.93
CA THR A 80 -2.31 7.05 -0.56
C THR A 80 -1.83 5.91 0.32
N GLU A 81 -2.32 4.69 0.04
CA GLU A 81 -1.95 3.46 0.68
C GLU A 81 -0.47 3.11 0.46
N GLN A 82 0.13 3.47 -0.69
CA GLN A 82 1.57 3.32 -0.94
C GLN A 82 2.40 4.24 -0.04
N ILE A 83 2.02 5.53 0.03
CA ILE A 83 2.69 6.49 0.92
C ILE A 83 2.57 6.05 2.38
N LEU A 84 1.40 5.58 2.79
CA LEU A 84 1.16 5.08 4.14
C LEU A 84 1.99 3.83 4.42
N ALA A 85 2.07 2.88 3.48
CA ALA A 85 2.88 1.68 3.64
C ALA A 85 4.37 2.02 3.81
N GLU A 86 4.92 2.90 2.95
CA GLU A 86 6.30 3.37 3.04
C GLU A 86 6.58 4.05 4.40
N LEU A 87 5.70 4.96 4.82
CA LEU A 87 5.85 5.66 6.09
C LEU A 87 5.78 4.72 7.30
N LEU A 88 4.83 3.77 7.29
CA LEU A 88 4.70 2.76 8.35
C LEU A 88 5.89 1.81 8.38
N ALA A 89 6.44 1.42 7.22
CA ALA A 89 7.63 0.59 7.14
C ALA A 89 8.87 1.32 7.65
N GLU A 90 9.07 2.58 7.27
CA GLU A 90 10.20 3.42 7.68
C GLU A 90 10.17 3.76 9.18
N ARG A 91 8.97 3.80 9.78
CA ARG A 91 8.74 4.16 11.20
C ARG A 91 8.18 3.00 12.02
N SER A 92 8.35 1.76 11.57
CA SER A 92 7.80 0.55 12.21
C SER A 92 8.24 0.36 13.67
N SER A 93 9.45 0.83 14.01
CA SER A 93 10.01 0.79 15.37
C SER A 93 9.89 2.11 16.13
N ASP A 94 9.33 3.17 15.52
CA ASP A 94 9.13 4.46 16.18
C ASP A 94 7.84 4.43 17.00
N SER A 95 7.96 3.97 18.25
CA SER A 95 6.82 3.88 19.16
C SER A 95 6.15 5.23 19.41
N ALA A 96 6.85 6.36 19.34
CA ALA A 96 6.23 7.67 19.55
C ALA A 96 5.33 8.06 18.36
N PHE A 97 5.80 7.77 17.14
CA PHE A 97 4.99 7.91 15.93
C PHE A 97 3.75 7.02 15.97
N LEU A 98 3.89 5.73 16.31
CA LEU A 98 2.75 4.80 16.35
C LEU A 98 1.74 5.16 17.45
N GLU A 99 2.20 5.57 18.64
CA GLU A 99 1.32 6.07 19.71
C GLU A 99 0.55 7.33 19.29
N ALA A 100 1.15 8.21 18.48
CA ALA A 100 0.46 9.38 17.94
C ALA A 100 -0.68 9.04 16.97
N LEU A 101 -0.69 7.83 16.39
CA LEU A 101 -1.76 7.33 15.52
C LEU A 101 -2.93 6.68 16.29
N VAL A 102 -2.73 6.28 17.55
CA VAL A 102 -3.76 5.59 18.36
C VAL A 102 -5.08 6.38 18.46
N PRO A 103 -5.09 7.72 18.64
CA PRO A 103 -6.34 8.48 18.64
C PRO A 103 -7.15 8.35 17.35
N LEU A 104 -6.48 8.21 16.19
CA LEU A 104 -7.14 8.03 14.89
C LEU A 104 -7.86 6.68 14.79
N CYS A 105 -7.39 5.67 15.53
CA CYS A 105 -8.04 4.35 15.58
C CYS A 105 -9.42 4.40 16.26
N SER A 106 -9.67 5.41 17.10
CA SER A 106 -11.00 5.60 17.68
C SER A 106 -11.95 6.22 16.65
N ALA A 107 -11.46 7.11 15.79
CA ALA A 107 -12.23 7.68 14.69
C ALA A 107 -12.57 6.62 13.62
N SER A 108 -11.70 5.63 13.42
CA SER A 108 -11.95 4.54 12.45
C SER A 108 -13.13 3.64 12.82
N ASN A 109 -13.61 3.67 14.07
CA ASN A 109 -14.82 2.93 14.48
C ASN A 109 -16.08 3.35 13.72
N ASN A 110 -16.13 4.59 13.23
CA ASN A 110 -17.27 5.12 12.48
C ASN A 110 -17.19 4.82 10.98
N VAL A 111 -16.11 4.17 10.52
CA VAL A 111 -15.92 3.83 9.11
C VAL A 111 -16.71 2.56 8.78
N PRO A 112 -17.54 2.55 7.72
CA PRO A 112 -18.24 1.35 7.26
C PRO A 112 -17.27 0.18 7.02
N CYS A 113 -17.72 -1.04 7.33
CA CYS A 113 -16.88 -2.24 7.23
C CYS A 113 -16.28 -2.45 5.85
N ASP A 114 -17.05 -2.20 4.79
CA ASP A 114 -16.60 -2.45 3.41
C ASP A 114 -15.47 -1.49 3.02
N LEU A 115 -15.57 -0.23 3.45
CA LEU A 115 -14.52 0.76 3.23
C LEU A 115 -13.27 0.44 4.05
N ARG A 116 -13.45 0.00 5.31
CA ARG A 116 -12.33 -0.45 6.14
C ARG A 116 -11.62 -1.66 5.54
N ASN A 117 -12.35 -2.67 5.08
CA ASN A 117 -11.80 -3.87 4.46
C ASN A 117 -11.10 -3.53 3.13
N THR A 118 -11.65 -2.58 2.37
CA THR A 118 -11.00 -2.09 1.14
C THR A 118 -9.67 -1.41 1.45
N LEU A 119 -9.63 -0.58 2.49
CA LEU A 119 -8.40 0.09 2.92
C LEU A 119 -7.37 -0.92 3.48
N ASP A 120 -7.80 -1.89 4.28
CA ASP A 120 -6.97 -2.99 4.79
C ASP A 120 -6.30 -3.75 3.63
N TYR A 121 -7.09 -4.16 2.64
CA TYR A 121 -6.59 -4.84 1.44
C TYR A 121 -5.58 -4.01 0.66
N ARG A 122 -5.88 -2.73 0.40
CA ARG A 122 -5.00 -1.86 -0.39
C ARG A 122 -3.71 -1.53 0.35
N LEU A 123 -3.79 -1.27 1.66
CA LEU A 123 -2.61 -1.03 2.49
C LEU A 123 -1.74 -2.29 2.57
N THR A 124 -2.34 -3.47 2.76
CA THR A 124 -1.61 -4.74 2.78
C THR A 124 -0.91 -4.97 1.44
N SER A 125 -1.64 -4.81 0.33
CA SER A 125 -1.08 -4.94 -1.02
C SER A 125 0.08 -3.97 -1.22
N ALA A 126 -0.07 -2.70 -0.83
CA ALA A 126 0.99 -1.71 -0.94
C ALA A 126 2.24 -2.11 -0.12
N PHE A 127 2.05 -2.65 1.08
CA PHE A 127 3.15 -3.11 1.93
C PHE A 127 3.86 -4.35 1.36
N GLU A 128 3.13 -5.27 0.73
CA GLU A 128 3.69 -6.45 0.05
C GLU A 128 4.63 -6.08 -1.11
N PHE A 129 4.40 -4.95 -1.77
CA PHE A 129 5.22 -4.48 -2.89
C PHE A 129 6.38 -3.55 -2.47
N LEU A 130 6.58 -3.31 -1.18
CA LEU A 130 7.72 -2.52 -0.72
C LEU A 130 9.04 -3.26 -0.94
N ASP A 131 10.04 -2.55 -1.46
CA ASP A 131 11.42 -3.03 -1.50
C ASP A 131 12.09 -2.81 -0.13
N LEU A 132 11.74 -3.67 0.83
CA LEU A 132 12.27 -3.60 2.20
C LEU A 132 13.73 -4.02 2.23
N SER A 133 14.55 -3.28 2.98
CA SER A 133 15.94 -3.64 3.25
C SER A 133 16.04 -5.07 3.81
N PRO A 134 17.07 -5.88 3.43
CA PRO A 134 17.27 -7.22 3.99
C PRO A 134 17.41 -7.27 5.52
N SER A 135 17.77 -6.15 6.16
CA SER A 135 17.86 -6.03 7.62
C SER A 135 16.58 -5.51 8.29
N TRP A 136 15.55 -5.19 7.50
CA TRP A 136 14.29 -4.66 8.01
C TRP A 136 13.58 -5.69 8.90
N THR A 137 13.07 -5.23 10.04
CA THR A 137 12.21 -6.04 10.91
C THR A 137 11.08 -5.17 11.46
N LEU A 138 10.00 -5.83 11.90
CA LEU A 138 8.83 -5.19 12.49
C LEU A 138 9.14 -4.38 13.78
N VAL A 139 10.30 -4.65 14.39
CA VAL A 139 10.81 -4.01 15.60
C VAL A 139 12.08 -3.18 15.32
N GLY A 140 12.37 -2.91 14.04
CA GLY A 140 13.47 -2.07 13.58
C GLY A 140 14.78 -2.80 13.31
N GLU A 141 15.67 -2.15 12.56
CA GLU A 141 17.00 -2.67 12.26
C GLU A 141 17.89 -2.60 13.52
N ASN A 142 18.54 -3.72 13.87
CA ASN A 142 19.52 -3.88 14.96
C ASN A 142 19.03 -4.21 16.38
N GLY A 143 17.77 -4.57 16.65
CA GLY A 143 17.39 -5.16 17.95
C GLY A 143 17.79 -4.36 19.20
N LYS A 144 18.23 -3.10 19.03
CA LYS A 144 18.54 -2.14 20.09
C LYS A 144 17.23 -1.51 20.52
N HIS A 145 16.28 -2.36 20.89
CA HIS A 145 15.24 -1.93 21.79
C HIS A 145 15.95 -1.56 23.08
N VAL A 146 16.13 -0.25 23.29
CA VAL A 146 16.22 0.27 24.64
C VAL A 146 14.95 -0.24 25.30
N LYS A 147 15.06 -1.20 26.21
CA LYS A 147 13.97 -1.60 27.09
C LYS A 147 13.57 -0.34 27.85
N THR A 148 12.67 0.45 27.28
CA THR A 148 12.03 1.52 27.99
C THR A 148 11.19 0.83 29.06
N SER A 149 11.26 1.33 30.30
CA SER A 149 10.42 0.84 31.39
C SER A 149 8.92 1.05 31.13
N LYS A 150 8.58 1.73 30.03
CA LYS A 150 7.23 1.93 29.50
C LYS A 150 7.07 1.07 28.25
N GLY A 151 5.94 0.37 28.14
CA GLY A 151 5.59 -0.41 26.94
C GLY A 151 5.54 0.44 25.68
N GLN A 152 5.51 -0.22 24.52
CA GLN A 152 5.70 0.37 23.21
C GLN A 152 4.62 -0.13 22.24
N GLU A 153 3.87 0.79 21.63
CA GLU A 153 2.96 0.46 20.52
C GLU A 153 3.77 -0.09 19.34
N THR A 154 3.22 -1.10 18.67
CA THR A 154 3.81 -1.73 17.48
C THR A 154 2.79 -1.75 16.34
N LEU A 155 3.25 -2.04 15.12
CA LEU A 155 2.33 -2.17 13.97
C LEU A 155 1.27 -3.28 14.18
N LEU A 156 1.54 -4.31 14.98
CA LEU A 156 0.54 -5.33 15.34
C LEU A 156 -0.54 -4.79 16.28
N HIS A 157 -0.18 -3.92 17.24
CA HIS A 157 -1.17 -3.23 18.04
C HIS A 157 -2.03 -2.31 17.17
N LEU A 158 -1.38 -1.49 16.33
CA LEU A 158 -2.06 -0.53 15.46
C LEU A 158 -3.05 -1.21 14.51
N SER A 159 -2.63 -2.28 13.82
CA SER A 159 -3.50 -3.06 12.92
C SER A 159 -4.70 -3.66 13.65
N ALA A 160 -4.51 -4.23 14.85
CA ALA A 160 -5.60 -4.72 15.69
C ALA A 160 -6.57 -3.60 16.13
N ARG A 161 -6.06 -2.41 16.50
CA ARG A 161 -6.90 -1.24 16.86
C ARG A 161 -7.72 -0.75 15.67
N LEU A 162 -7.13 -0.73 14.47
CA LEU A 162 -7.80 -0.31 13.26
C LEU A 162 -8.81 -1.35 12.77
N GLY A 163 -8.62 -2.63 13.12
CA GLY A 163 -9.38 -3.75 12.59
C GLY A 163 -8.92 -4.15 11.19
N PHE A 164 -7.64 -3.96 10.90
CA PHE A 164 -6.99 -4.37 9.67
C PHE A 164 -6.48 -5.80 9.84
N THR A 165 -7.39 -6.77 9.69
CA THR A 165 -7.11 -8.18 9.92
C THR A 165 -6.15 -8.73 8.87
N GLN A 166 -6.30 -8.34 7.60
CA GLN A 166 -5.43 -8.84 6.54
C GLN A 166 -4.01 -8.30 6.70
N PHE A 167 -3.88 -7.01 7.03
CA PHE A 167 -2.58 -6.42 7.30
C PHE A 167 -1.92 -7.07 8.52
N ALA A 168 -2.65 -7.29 9.60
CA ALA A 168 -2.13 -7.96 10.79
C ALA A 168 -1.67 -9.40 10.52
N GLU A 169 -2.43 -10.16 9.71
CA GLU A 169 -2.06 -11.52 9.28
C GLU A 169 -0.81 -11.52 8.40
N TYR A 170 -0.66 -10.55 7.51
CA TYR A 170 0.57 -10.38 6.74
C TYR A 170 1.77 -10.04 7.63
N LEU A 171 1.60 -9.13 8.59
CA LEU A 171 2.68 -8.69 9.48
C LEU A 171 3.23 -9.82 10.36
N VAL A 172 2.45 -10.84 10.72
CA VAL A 172 2.94 -11.96 11.55
C VAL A 172 3.91 -12.88 10.83
N ASP A 173 3.93 -12.84 9.49
CA ASP A 173 4.90 -13.56 8.67
C ASP A 173 6.20 -12.78 8.43
N LEU A 174 6.28 -11.51 8.87
CA LEU A 174 7.46 -10.67 8.68
C LEU A 174 8.54 -10.86 9.76
N PRO A 175 9.82 -10.58 9.45
CA PRO A 175 10.90 -10.60 10.44
C PRO A 175 10.59 -9.72 11.65
N GLY A 176 10.87 -10.20 12.87
CA GLY A 176 10.61 -9.47 14.11
C GLY A 176 9.17 -9.59 14.66
N ALA A 177 8.25 -10.24 13.94
CA ALA A 177 6.87 -10.44 14.38
C ALA A 177 6.75 -11.16 15.74
N SER A 178 7.56 -12.20 15.97
CA SER A 178 7.57 -12.93 17.25
C SER A 178 7.88 -12.01 18.44
N GLN A 179 8.87 -11.12 18.29
CA GLN A 179 9.20 -10.14 19.31
C GLN A 179 8.05 -9.15 19.50
N ALA A 180 7.50 -8.62 18.40
CA ALA A 180 6.39 -7.66 18.46
C ALA A 180 5.12 -8.24 19.11
N LEU A 181 4.83 -9.54 18.92
CA LEU A 181 3.72 -10.25 19.56
C LEU A 181 3.88 -10.35 21.08
N GLY A 182 5.12 -10.42 21.57
CA GLY A 182 5.44 -10.47 23.00
C GLY A 182 5.59 -9.09 23.66
N MET A 183 5.52 -8.00 22.90
CA MET A 183 5.60 -6.64 23.42
C MET A 183 4.23 -6.16 23.91
N CYS A 184 4.24 -5.33 24.95
CA CYS A 184 3.05 -4.64 25.43
C CYS A 184 3.09 -3.16 25.06
N ASP A 185 1.94 -2.58 24.76
CA ASP A 185 1.74 -1.13 24.58
C ASP A 185 1.96 -0.33 25.89
N THR A 186 1.82 0.99 25.82
CA THR A 186 1.93 1.89 26.99
C THR A 186 0.92 1.62 28.11
N LYS A 187 -0.13 0.83 27.84
CA LYS A 187 -1.17 0.40 28.79
C LYS A 187 -0.97 -1.04 29.28
N GLY A 188 0.13 -1.69 28.89
CA GLY A 188 0.45 -3.07 29.28
C GLY A 188 -0.30 -4.15 28.48
N LYS A 189 -0.96 -3.81 27.37
CA LYS A 189 -1.73 -4.75 26.54
C LYS A 189 -0.85 -5.30 25.43
N SER A 190 -0.93 -6.61 25.19
CA SER A 190 -0.33 -7.23 24.00
C SER A 190 -1.19 -6.99 22.74
N PRO A 191 -0.68 -7.26 21.52
CA PRO A 191 -1.51 -7.21 20.31
C PRO A 191 -2.73 -8.13 20.39
N MET A 192 -2.61 -9.27 21.06
CA MET A 192 -3.72 -10.20 21.31
C MET A 192 -4.80 -9.58 22.20
N ASP A 193 -4.40 -8.89 23.27
CA ASP A 193 -5.35 -8.24 24.17
C ASP A 193 -6.11 -7.13 23.46
N VAL A 194 -5.41 -6.33 22.65
CA VAL A 194 -6.00 -5.29 21.81
C VAL A 194 -7.00 -5.88 20.81
N ALA A 195 -6.66 -6.98 20.14
CA ALA A 195 -7.56 -7.67 19.21
C ALA A 195 -8.83 -8.17 19.92
N LYS A 196 -8.70 -8.76 21.12
CA LYS A 196 -9.85 -9.20 21.94
C LYS A 196 -10.75 -8.03 22.34
N GLU A 197 -10.19 -6.92 22.79
CA GLU A 197 -10.96 -5.72 23.16
C GLU A 197 -11.73 -5.13 21.99
N LYS A 198 -11.18 -5.26 20.77
CA LYS A 198 -11.86 -4.86 19.53
C LYS A 198 -12.92 -5.86 19.07
N GLY A 199 -13.01 -7.05 19.70
CA GLY A 199 -13.91 -8.13 19.31
C GLY A 199 -13.40 -8.99 18.14
N LEU A 200 -12.12 -8.88 17.78
CA LEU A 200 -11.49 -9.60 16.67
C LEU A 200 -10.94 -10.94 17.13
N LEU A 201 -11.84 -11.86 17.51
CA LEU A 201 -11.45 -13.14 18.12
C LEU A 201 -10.63 -14.04 17.19
N SER A 202 -10.95 -14.06 15.89
CA SER A 202 -10.17 -14.81 14.89
C SER A 202 -8.73 -14.29 14.80
N LEU A 203 -8.56 -12.97 14.79
CA LEU A 203 -7.22 -12.37 14.76
C LEU A 203 -6.44 -12.64 16.05
N ALA A 204 -7.11 -12.58 17.21
CA ALA A 204 -6.47 -12.94 18.48
C ALA A 204 -5.98 -14.40 18.49
N ASP A 205 -6.71 -15.33 17.85
CA ASP A 205 -6.29 -16.72 17.69
C ASP A 205 -5.08 -16.85 16.75
N VAL A 206 -5.05 -16.07 15.65
CA VAL A 206 -3.85 -15.98 14.79
C VAL A 206 -2.63 -15.55 15.60
N PHE A 207 -2.73 -14.45 16.35
CA PHE A 207 -1.63 -13.96 17.19
C PHE A 207 -1.16 -15.00 18.22
N LEU A 208 -2.08 -15.76 18.82
CA LEU A 208 -1.75 -16.83 19.75
C LEU A 208 -0.98 -17.97 19.06
N ARG A 209 -1.45 -18.45 17.91
CA ARG A 209 -0.82 -19.55 17.16
C ARG A 209 0.61 -19.20 16.76
N TYR A 210 0.84 -17.98 16.28
CA TYR A 210 2.17 -17.50 15.92
C TYR A 210 3.08 -17.32 17.13
N SER A 211 2.52 -16.82 18.24
CA SER A 211 3.26 -16.73 19.50
C SER A 211 3.72 -18.12 19.96
N MET A 212 2.84 -19.14 19.93
CA MET A 212 3.15 -20.52 20.36
C MET A 212 4.14 -21.24 19.45
N ARG A 213 4.10 -21.02 18.12
CA ARG A 213 5.08 -21.58 17.18
C ARG A 213 6.52 -21.23 17.57
N CYS A 214 6.75 -20.06 18.16
CA CYS A 214 8.07 -19.59 18.55
C CYS A 214 8.62 -20.28 19.81
N TRP A 215 7.76 -20.80 20.70
CA TRP A 215 8.20 -21.54 21.89
C TRP A 215 8.74 -22.94 21.55
N ILE A 216 8.28 -23.55 20.46
CA ILE A 216 8.66 -24.91 20.08
C ILE A 216 10.10 -24.97 19.52
N PHE A 217 10.58 -23.88 18.92
CA PHE A 217 11.94 -23.81 18.33
C PHE A 217 13.01 -23.21 19.25
N SER A 218 12.71 -23.01 20.53
CA SER A 218 13.64 -22.40 21.52
C SER A 218 14.24 -23.42 22.52
N PHE A 219 14.29 -24.71 22.18
CA PHE A 219 14.94 -25.78 22.98
C PHE A 219 16.13 -26.39 22.26
#